data_AF-A0ABD7LHC5-F1
#
_entry.id   AF-A0ABD7LHC5-F1
#
_cell.length_a   1.000
_cell.length_b   1.000
_cell.length_c   1.000
_cell.angle_alpha   90.00
_cell.angle_beta   90.00
_cell.angle_gamma   90.00
#
_symmetry.space_group_name_H-M   'P 1'
#
loop_
_entity.id
_entity.type
_entity.pdbx_description
1 polymer ?
#
loop_
_entity_poly.entity_id
_entity_poly.type
_entity_poly.pdbx_seq_one_letter_code
_entity_poly.pdbx_strand_id
1 'polypeptide(L)'
;MGSLVNLPGVAAGRIDNVPFFRSPAQAMRLLRQHRACTDAGDHEAVSIWRADDGKWNCLFSRRHVDIEHSTFAFKKHVRAWLETWHPKINGDQR
;
A
#
# COMPACT_ATOMS: atom_id res chain seq x y z
N MET A 1 -7.53 -24.80 4.88
CA MET A 1 -6.51 -23.72 4.97
C MET A 1 -6.23 -23.46 6.44
N GLY A 2 -5.03 -23.79 6.92
CA GLY A 2 -4.65 -23.58 8.32
C GLY A 2 -4.42 -22.10 8.59
N SER A 3 -5.03 -21.59 9.65
CA SER A 3 -4.89 -20.20 10.09
C SER A 3 -3.48 -19.97 10.64
N LEU A 4 -2.72 -19.07 10.01
CA LEU A 4 -1.32 -18.73 10.37
C LEU A 4 -1.24 -17.77 11.58
N VAL A 5 -2.22 -17.82 12.48
CA VAL A 5 -2.29 -16.92 13.64
C VAL A 5 -1.36 -17.45 14.74
N ASN A 6 -0.52 -16.57 15.30
CA ASN A 6 0.43 -16.82 16.42
C ASN A 6 1.75 -17.56 16.11
N LEU A 7 2.24 -17.55 14.86
CA LEU A 7 3.61 -17.99 14.59
C LEU A 7 4.64 -16.94 15.05
N PRO A 8 5.78 -17.33 15.66
CA PRO A 8 6.85 -16.40 16.02
C PRO A 8 7.34 -15.66 14.76
N GLY A 9 7.23 -14.33 14.76
CA GLY A 9 7.57 -13.48 13.61
C GLY A 9 6.40 -13.17 12.66
N VAL A 10 5.24 -13.80 12.83
CA VAL A 10 4.00 -13.38 12.16
C VAL A 10 3.25 -12.48 13.13
N ALA A 11 3.34 -11.16 12.92
CA ALA A 11 2.41 -10.22 13.53
C ALA A 11 1.01 -10.50 12.96
N ALA A 12 0.34 -11.51 13.54
CA ALA A 12 -1.01 -11.92 13.19
C ALA A 12 -1.98 -10.85 13.73
N GLY A 13 -2.19 -9.84 12.92
CA GLY A 13 -3.26 -8.88 13.09
C GLY A 13 -3.75 -8.49 11.71
N ARG A 14 -5.04 -8.73 11.44
CA ARG A 14 -5.71 -7.94 10.41
C ARG A 14 -5.45 -6.49 10.77
N ILE A 15 -4.94 -5.69 9.85
CA ILE A 15 -4.72 -4.27 10.14
C ILE A 15 -6.12 -3.64 10.17
N ASP A 16 -6.78 -3.70 11.33
CA ASP A 16 -8.16 -3.24 11.50
C ASP A 16 -8.28 -1.72 11.36
N ASN A 17 -7.15 -1.01 11.31
CA ASN A 17 -7.05 0.43 11.17
C ASN A 17 -6.07 0.86 10.06
N VAL A 18 -6.17 0.28 8.85
CA VAL A 18 -5.46 0.84 7.68
C VAL A 18 -6.11 2.19 7.35
N PRO A 19 -5.42 3.33 7.56
CA PRO A 19 -5.93 4.63 7.19
C PRO A 19 -6.08 4.73 5.67
N PHE A 20 -7.26 5.20 5.24
CA PHE A 20 -7.46 5.64 3.87
C PHE A 20 -6.73 6.97 3.63
N PHE A 21 -6.04 7.07 2.50
CA PHE A 21 -5.53 8.34 1.99
C PHE A 21 -6.29 8.74 0.72
N ARG A 22 -6.24 10.01 0.34
CA ARG A 22 -6.86 10.55 -0.89
C ARG A 22 -5.87 11.32 -1.77
N SER A 23 -4.61 11.39 -1.36
CA SER A 23 -3.54 12.02 -2.14
C SER A 23 -2.16 11.42 -1.79
N PRO A 24 -1.18 11.51 -2.71
CA PRO A 24 0.19 11.08 -2.43
C PRO A 24 0.79 11.80 -1.22
N ALA A 25 0.51 13.09 -1.02
CA ALA A 25 1.00 13.86 0.12
C ALA A 25 0.47 13.31 1.46
N GLN A 26 -0.81 12.95 1.51
CA GLN A 26 -1.42 12.32 2.69
C GLN A 26 -0.82 10.94 2.95
N ALA A 27 -0.64 10.11 1.91
CA ALA A 27 0.03 8.81 2.02
C ALA A 27 1.44 8.98 2.62
N MET A 28 2.25 9.89 2.09
CA MET A 28 3.60 10.14 2.60
C MET A 28 3.61 10.60 4.07
N ARG A 29 2.58 11.32 4.53
CA ARG A 29 2.43 11.69 5.95
C ARG A 29 2.13 10.48 6.82
N LEU A 30 1.24 9.58 6.39
CA LEU A 30 0.91 8.33 7.10
C LEU A 30 2.11 7.39 7.19
N LEU A 31 2.88 7.27 6.10
CA LEU A 31 4.09 6.44 6.06
C LEU A 31 5.21 6.96 6.97
N ARG A 32 5.23 8.27 7.33
CA ARG A 32 6.13 8.80 8.38
C ARG A 32 5.79 8.26 9.76
N GLN A 33 4.52 7.94 10.01
CA GLN A 33 4.06 7.34 11.26
C GLN A 33 4.20 5.81 11.27
N HIS A 34 4.91 5.24 10.29
CA HIS A 34 5.10 3.78 10.13
C HIS A 34 3.80 2.99 10.00
N ARG A 35 2.72 3.62 9.54
CA ARG A 35 1.44 2.97 9.27
C ARG A 35 1.40 2.49 7.82
N ALA A 36 0.89 1.29 7.60
CA ALA A 36 0.36 0.92 6.28
C ALA A 36 -0.76 1.90 5.90
N CYS A 37 -1.04 2.07 4.61
CA CYS A 37 -2.14 2.91 4.14
C CYS A 37 -2.68 2.43 2.80
N THR A 38 -3.94 2.73 2.51
CA THR A 38 -4.61 2.35 1.25
C THR A 38 -5.43 3.49 0.67
N ASP A 39 -5.63 3.50 -0.63
CA ASP A 39 -6.70 4.26 -1.29
C ASP A 39 -7.35 3.33 -2.31
N ALA A 40 -8.65 3.50 -2.51
CA ALA A 40 -9.42 2.67 -3.42
C ALA A 40 -10.48 3.50 -4.13
N GLY A 41 -10.63 3.22 -5.42
CA GLY A 41 -11.72 3.66 -6.29
C GLY A 41 -12.67 2.50 -6.55
N ASP A 42 -13.50 2.63 -7.58
CA ASP A 42 -14.55 1.65 -7.88
C ASP A 42 -14.00 0.28 -8.29
N HIS A 43 -12.86 0.27 -9.00
CA HIS A 43 -12.24 -0.95 -9.50
C HIS A 43 -10.75 -1.05 -9.21
N GLU A 44 -10.13 -0.04 -8.62
CA GLU A 44 -8.69 0.04 -8.43
C GLU A 44 -8.36 0.31 -6.97
N ALA A 45 -7.22 -0.19 -6.53
CA ALA A 45 -6.70 0.10 -5.21
C ALA A 45 -5.17 0.27 -5.23
N VAL A 46 -4.69 1.14 -4.35
CA VAL A 46 -3.29 1.24 -3.97
C VAL A 46 -3.17 0.81 -2.52
N SER A 47 -2.19 -0.04 -2.23
CA SER A 47 -1.82 -0.43 -0.87
C SER A 47 -0.32 -0.25 -0.66
N ILE A 48 0.05 0.36 0.46
CA ILE A 48 1.45 0.57 0.83
C ILE A 48 1.66 0.12 2.26
N TRP A 49 2.68 -0.70 2.48
CA TRP A 49 3.06 -1.18 3.81
C TRP A 49 4.57 -1.34 3.93
N ARG A 50 5.06 -1.40 5.17
CA ARG A 50 6.46 -1.73 5.44
C ARG A 50 6.55 -3.20 5.81
N ALA A 51 7.42 -3.96 5.15
CA ALA A 51 7.70 -5.34 5.51
C ALA A 51 8.74 -5.41 6.64
N ASP A 52 8.90 -6.60 7.21
CA ASP A 52 9.81 -6.86 8.33
C ASP A 52 11.28 -6.67 7.96
N ASP A 53 11.62 -6.83 6.66
CA ASP A 53 12.95 -6.51 6.12
C ASP A 53 13.20 -4.99 6.02
N GLY A 54 12.24 -4.18 6.47
CA GLY A 54 12.30 -2.73 6.51
C GLY A 54 11.97 -2.05 5.19
N LYS A 55 11.72 -2.79 4.11
CA LYS A 55 11.37 -2.24 2.79
C LYS A 55 9.90 -1.86 2.71
N TRP A 56 9.62 -0.91 1.83
CA TRP A 56 8.27 -0.46 1.50
C TRP A 56 7.75 -1.27 0.32
N ASN A 57 6.63 -1.94 0.51
CA ASN A 57 5.88 -2.61 -0.54
C ASN A 57 4.81 -1.66 -1.05
N CYS A 58 4.72 -1.54 -2.37
CA CYS A 58 3.72 -0.74 -3.05
C CYS A 58 2.98 -1.65 -4.03
N LEU A 59 1.68 -1.79 -3.84
CA LEU A 59 0.81 -2.63 -4.66
C LEU A 59 -0.25 -1.77 -5.32
N PHE A 60 -0.39 -1.91 -6.62
CA PHE A 60 -1.53 -1.41 -7.39
C PHE A 60 -2.31 -2.60 -7.93
N SER A 61 -3.59 -2.66 -7.59
CA SER A 61 -4.51 -3.70 -8.06
C SER A 61 -5.69 -3.09 -8.80
N ARG A 62 -6.21 -3.83 -9.77
CA ARG A 62 -7.42 -3.50 -10.52
C ARG A 62 -8.29 -4.75 -10.62
N ARG A 63 -9.58 -4.62 -10.29
CA ARG A 63 -10.56 -5.72 -10.29
C ARG A 63 -10.04 -6.94 -9.54
N HIS A 64 -9.42 -6.70 -8.38
CA HIS A 64 -8.83 -7.72 -7.51
C HIS A 64 -7.66 -8.49 -8.16
N VAL A 65 -7.09 -7.96 -9.24
CA VAL A 65 -5.88 -8.47 -9.87
C VAL A 65 -4.72 -7.52 -9.59
N ASP A 66 -3.62 -8.05 -9.11
CA ASP A 66 -2.38 -7.30 -8.90
C ASP A 66 -1.79 -6.94 -10.26
N ILE A 67 -1.70 -5.64 -10.55
CA ILE A 67 -1.17 -5.12 -11.82
C ILE A 67 0.30 -4.77 -11.69
N GLU A 68 0.68 -4.18 -10.56
CA GLU A 68 2.06 -3.80 -10.28
C GLU A 68 2.35 -3.98 -8.79
N HIS A 69 3.48 -4.64 -8.49
CA HIS A 69 4.01 -4.78 -7.15
C HIS A 69 5.49 -4.44 -7.15
N SER A 70 5.85 -3.31 -6.54
CA SER A 70 7.23 -2.85 -6.44
C SER A 70 7.67 -2.75 -4.99
N THR A 71 8.96 -2.97 -4.74
CA THR A 71 9.56 -2.84 -3.40
C THR A 71 10.67 -1.79 -3.38
N PHE A 72 10.70 -0.97 -2.34
CA PHE A 72 11.64 0.15 -2.23
C PHE A 72 12.25 0.25 -0.84
N ALA A 73 13.57 0.44 -0.77
CA ALA A 73 14.26 0.73 0.49
C ALA A 73 13.93 2.15 1.01
N PHE A 74 13.67 3.10 0.11
CA PHE A 74 13.55 4.52 0.44
C PHE A 74 12.18 5.09 0.09
N LYS A 75 11.62 5.89 1.02
CA LYS A 75 10.35 6.61 0.86
C LYS A 75 10.29 7.54 -0.36
N LYS A 76 11.44 8.04 -0.85
CA LYS A 76 11.49 8.87 -2.07
C LYS A 76 11.01 8.09 -3.31
N HIS A 77 11.31 6.80 -3.40
CA HIS A 77 10.86 5.97 -4.52
C HIS A 77 9.38 5.60 -4.38
N VAL A 78 8.89 5.41 -3.14
CA VAL A 78 7.45 5.23 -2.86
C VAL A 78 6.65 6.44 -3.35
N ARG A 79 7.16 7.67 -3.15
CA ARG A 79 6.52 8.89 -3.67
C ARG A 79 6.44 8.88 -5.20
N ALA A 80 7.55 8.62 -5.89
CA ALA A 80 7.57 8.60 -7.36
C ALA A 80 6.62 7.53 -7.91
N TRP A 81 6.58 6.37 -7.25
CA TRP A 81 5.63 5.30 -7.59
C TRP A 81 4.17 5.74 -7.38
N LEU A 82 3.86 6.40 -6.25
CA LEU A 82 2.53 6.95 -5.98
C LEU A 82 2.10 8.00 -7.00
N GLU A 83 3.01 8.89 -7.40
CA GLU A 83 2.73 9.91 -8.43
C GLU A 83 2.38 9.27 -9.78
N THR A 84 2.89 8.06 -10.05
CA THR A 84 2.57 7.30 -11.27
C THR A 84 1.23 6.57 -11.19
N TRP A 85 0.92 5.95 -10.04
CA TRP A 85 -0.18 4.99 -9.92
C TRP A 85 -1.44 5.56 -9.26
N HIS A 86 -1.32 6.52 -8.34
CA HIS A 86 -2.46 7.11 -7.64
C HIS A 86 -3.50 7.76 -8.56
N PRO A 87 -3.12 8.52 -9.62
CA PRO A 87 -4.09 9.09 -10.55
C PRO A 87 -4.98 8.05 -11.25
N LYS A 88 -4.46 6.82 -11.42
CA LYS A 88 -5.16 5.73 -12.11
C LYS A 88 -6.24 5.05 -11.28
N ILE A 89 -6.37 5.39 -9.98
CA ILE A 89 -7.36 4.80 -9.07
C ILE A 89 -8.80 5.15 -9.48
N ASN A 90 -9.02 6.34 -10.05
CA ASN A 90 -10.35 6.77 -10.50
C ASN A 90 -10.56 6.59 -12.01
N GLY A 91 -9.72 5.77 -12.66
CA GLY A 91 -9.79 5.55 -14.10
C GLY A 91 -9.35 6.73 -14.97
N ASP A 92 -8.75 7.78 -14.39
CA ASP A 92 -8.27 8.93 -15.15
C ASP A 92 -6.96 8.54 -15.88
N GLN A 93 -7.11 8.11 -17.14
CA GLN A 93 -6.01 7.77 -18.05
C GLN A 93 -5.49 9.02 -18.76
N ARG A 94 -5.11 10.06 -18.01
CA ARG A 94 -4.42 11.21 -18.59
C ARG A 94 -2.95 10.92 -18.87
#